data_AF-A0A0F2L6Y1-F1
#
_entry.id   AF-A0A0F2L6Y1-F1
#
_cell.length_a   1.000
_cell.length_b   1.000
_cell.length_c   1.000
_cell.angle_alpha   90.00
_cell.angle_beta   90.00
_cell.angle_gamma   90.00
#
_symmetry.space_group_name_H-M   'P 1'
#
loop_
_entity.id
_entity.type
_entity.pdbx_description
1 polymer ?
#
loop_
_entity_poly.entity_id
_entity_poly.type
_entity_poly.pdbx_seq_one_letter_code
_entity_poly.pdbx_strand_id
1 'polypeptide(L)'
;MVLNNEEPMLDIPARTLSNTIWDEKRRMLILGPERMKRRFLDLKESKRFMQTMLMLKLIVQSIREGVYPTIRDLYYNGKHTMEFKADAINKVIRENTWDEQSESNAVIEDIEVATGMLREEMGLSADVKGKVVGPIIVRSKGFEIDATKLGDTALSLPPNPDDLDIVKVEANYVLVVEKDAIFQRLNREGFWNKEGCLLITAKGMPDRATRRFVRRLNEEYGLPIYVLTDGDPYGWYIYSVYKSGSIKLSYESDRLATPNAKFIGVTATDIRSYK
;
A
#
# COMPACT_ATOMS: atom_id res chain seq x y z
N MET A 1 0.87 -3.57 -30.31
CA MET A 1 2.34 -3.35 -30.35
C MET A 1 3.03 -4.37 -31.24
N VAL A 2 2.86 -5.69 -31.03
CA VAL A 2 3.47 -6.71 -31.92
C VAL A 2 2.86 -6.72 -33.34
N LEU A 3 1.64 -6.22 -33.51
CA LEU A 3 0.89 -6.30 -34.77
C LEU A 3 1.18 -5.17 -35.78
N ASN A 4 1.94 -4.12 -35.42
CA ASN A 4 2.10 -2.93 -36.27
C ASN A 4 3.51 -2.73 -36.86
N ASN A 5 4.43 -3.70 -36.73
CA ASN A 5 5.84 -3.56 -37.19
C ASN A 5 6.61 -2.36 -36.59
N GLU A 6 6.09 -1.73 -35.54
CA GLU A 6 6.74 -0.65 -34.81
C GLU A 6 7.54 -1.22 -33.62
N GLU A 7 8.58 -0.50 -33.21
CA GLU A 7 9.35 -0.86 -32.02
C GLU A 7 8.43 -0.96 -30.80
N PRO A 8 8.44 -2.09 -30.07
CA PRO A 8 7.65 -2.20 -28.84
C PRO A 8 8.23 -1.27 -27.77
N MET A 9 7.39 -0.39 -27.24
CA MET A 9 7.72 0.58 -26.21
C MET A 9 6.67 0.57 -25.09
N LEU A 10 7.06 0.83 -23.84
CA LEU A 10 6.10 1.04 -22.75
C LEU A 10 6.15 2.50 -22.29
N ASP A 11 5.02 3.20 -22.34
CA ASP A 11 4.88 4.57 -21.88
C ASP A 11 4.34 4.60 -20.44
N ILE A 12 5.25 4.64 -19.45
CA ILE A 12 4.94 4.56 -18.02
C ILE A 12 5.13 5.93 -17.37
N PRO A 13 4.14 6.47 -16.64
CA PRO A 13 4.32 7.70 -15.86
C PRO A 13 5.55 7.63 -14.92
N ALA A 14 6.35 8.70 -14.87
CA ALA A 14 7.63 8.72 -14.17
C ALA A 14 7.44 8.92 -12.66
N ARG A 15 7.99 8.01 -11.84
CA ARG A 15 7.86 8.02 -10.37
C ARG A 15 9.02 8.71 -9.67
N THR A 16 9.50 9.82 -10.24
CA THR A 16 10.62 10.61 -9.70
C THR A 16 10.14 11.63 -8.67
N LEU A 17 11.05 12.06 -7.78
CA LEU A 17 10.78 13.14 -6.83
C LEU A 17 10.40 14.45 -7.53
N SER A 18 11.04 14.73 -8.68
CA SER A 18 10.76 15.91 -9.51
C SER A 18 9.36 15.91 -10.11
N ASN A 19 8.78 14.73 -10.35
CA ASN A 19 7.45 14.58 -10.93
C ASN A 19 6.35 14.44 -9.87
N THR A 20 6.66 14.53 -8.57
CA THR A 20 5.62 14.49 -7.53
C THR A 20 5.16 15.91 -7.21
N ILE A 21 3.89 16.21 -7.48
CA ILE A 21 3.31 17.55 -7.34
C ILE A 21 2.31 17.56 -6.18
N TRP A 22 2.31 18.63 -5.39
CA TRP A 22 1.27 18.87 -4.39
C TRP A 22 0.03 19.47 -5.04
N ASP A 23 -1.12 18.80 -4.94
CA ASP A 23 -2.41 19.34 -5.38
C ASP A 23 -3.08 20.06 -4.20
N GLU A 24 -3.18 21.39 -4.27
CA GLU A 24 -3.82 22.20 -3.23
C GLU A 24 -5.33 21.95 -3.09
N LYS A 25 -6.02 21.61 -4.19
CA LYS A 25 -7.48 21.37 -4.15
C LYS A 25 -7.78 20.04 -3.46
N ARG A 26 -7.01 19.00 -3.82
CA ARG A 26 -7.18 17.67 -3.24
C ARG A 26 -6.45 17.50 -1.90
N ARG A 27 -5.53 18.41 -1.56
CA ARG A 27 -4.66 18.38 -0.36
C ARG A 27 -3.88 17.06 -0.27
N MET A 28 -3.36 16.58 -1.40
CA MET A 28 -2.62 15.33 -1.49
C MET A 28 -1.51 15.41 -2.55
N LEU A 29 -0.51 14.52 -2.44
CA LEU A 29 0.58 14.40 -3.39
C LEU A 29 0.12 13.59 -4.61
N ILE A 30 0.18 14.16 -5.80
CA ILE A 30 -0.19 13.50 -7.05
C ILE A 30 1.03 13.30 -7.95
N LEU A 31 0.94 12.34 -8.87
CA LEU A 31 1.93 12.16 -9.92
C LEU A 31 1.72 13.22 -11.01
N GLY A 32 2.80 13.86 -11.43
CA GLY A 32 2.84 14.85 -12.50
C GLY A 32 2.85 14.23 -13.89
N PRO A 33 2.89 15.06 -14.94
CA PRO A 33 2.68 14.64 -16.32
C PRO A 33 3.89 13.96 -16.97
N GLU A 34 5.07 13.93 -16.33
CA GLU A 34 6.25 13.30 -16.93
C GLU A 34 6.05 11.79 -17.11
N ARG A 35 6.45 11.28 -18.29
CA ARG A 35 6.38 9.87 -18.64
C ARG A 35 7.76 9.37 -19.04
N MET A 36 8.11 8.20 -18.53
CA MET A 36 9.27 7.42 -18.94
C MET A 36 8.86 6.45 -20.04
N LYS A 37 9.65 6.39 -21.11
CA LYS A 37 9.50 5.38 -22.14
C LYS A 37 10.46 4.25 -21.84
N ARG A 38 10.02 2.99 -21.94
CA ARG A 38 10.91 1.82 -21.97
C ARG A 38 10.95 1.27 -23.37
N ARG A 39 12.08 1.39 -24.04
CA ARG A 39 12.29 0.90 -25.40
C ARG A 39 12.93 -0.48 -25.37
N PHE A 40 12.44 -1.37 -26.22
CA PHE A 40 12.97 -2.72 -26.30
C PHE A 40 14.33 -2.79 -26.99
N LEU A 41 14.56 -1.98 -28.05
CA LEU A 41 15.80 -2.03 -28.84
C LEU A 41 16.92 -1.18 -28.23
N ASP A 42 16.63 -0.37 -27.21
CA ASP A 42 17.67 0.35 -26.47
C ASP A 42 18.40 -0.61 -25.52
N LEU A 43 19.73 -0.72 -25.70
CA LEU A 43 20.60 -1.56 -24.88
C LEU A 43 20.48 -1.28 -23.38
N LYS A 44 20.22 -0.02 -22.99
CA LYS A 44 20.11 0.35 -21.56
C LYS A 44 18.76 -0.01 -20.94
N GLU A 45 17.70 -0.06 -21.74
CA GLU A 45 16.32 -0.27 -21.28
C GLU A 45 15.78 -1.67 -21.56
N SER A 46 16.40 -2.40 -22.50
CA SER A 46 16.01 -3.75 -22.92
C SER A 46 15.84 -4.72 -21.74
N LYS A 47 16.79 -4.71 -20.78
CA LYS A 47 16.71 -5.54 -19.56
C LYS A 47 15.47 -5.18 -18.72
N ARG A 48 15.21 -3.89 -18.51
CA ARG A 48 14.04 -3.41 -17.73
C ARG A 48 12.73 -3.71 -18.45
N PHE A 49 12.70 -3.58 -19.77
CA PHE A 49 11.55 -3.94 -20.59
C PHE A 49 11.23 -5.43 -20.44
N MET A 50 12.24 -6.30 -20.57
CA MET A 50 12.11 -7.74 -20.38
C MET A 50 11.62 -8.11 -18.97
N GLN A 51 12.21 -7.52 -17.92
CA GLN A 51 11.76 -7.72 -16.54
C GLN A 51 10.29 -7.34 -16.35
N THR A 52 9.85 -6.22 -16.93
CA THR A 52 8.46 -5.75 -16.87
C THR A 52 7.52 -6.75 -17.54
N MET A 53 7.88 -7.24 -18.73
CA MET A 53 7.10 -8.23 -19.46
C MET A 53 7.04 -9.58 -18.75
N LEU A 54 8.15 -10.04 -18.17
CA LEU A 54 8.19 -11.27 -17.39
C LEU A 54 7.30 -11.17 -16.15
N MET A 55 7.38 -10.07 -15.41
CA MET A 55 6.56 -9.85 -14.22
C MET A 55 5.08 -9.78 -14.58
N LEU A 56 4.71 -9.06 -15.65
CA LEU A 56 3.35 -9.05 -16.19
C LEU A 56 2.86 -10.46 -16.54
N LYS A 57 3.68 -11.28 -17.20
CA LYS A 57 3.34 -12.67 -17.52
C LYS A 57 3.04 -13.47 -16.25
N LEU A 58 3.88 -13.36 -15.21
CA LEU A 58 3.68 -14.07 -13.95
C LEU A 58 2.38 -13.64 -13.26
N ILE A 59 2.11 -12.34 -13.18
CA ILE A 59 0.87 -11.80 -12.59
C ILE A 59 -0.35 -12.32 -13.35
N VAL A 60 -0.36 -12.23 -14.69
CA VAL A 60 -1.48 -12.69 -15.52
C VAL A 60 -1.69 -14.20 -15.40
N GLN A 61 -0.60 -14.98 -15.31
CA GLN A 61 -0.68 -16.41 -15.10
C GLN A 61 -1.29 -16.76 -13.73
N SER A 62 -0.84 -16.10 -12.67
CA SER A 62 -1.40 -16.29 -11.32
C SER A 62 -2.89 -15.95 -11.26
N ILE A 63 -3.33 -14.87 -11.91
CA ILE A 63 -4.75 -14.52 -12.02
C ILE A 63 -5.54 -15.62 -12.73
N ARG A 64 -5.02 -16.17 -13.84
CA ARG A 64 -5.69 -17.25 -14.59
C ARG A 64 -5.78 -18.56 -13.82
N GLU A 65 -4.77 -18.86 -13.01
CA GLU A 65 -4.74 -20.04 -12.15
C GLU A 65 -5.54 -19.86 -10.86
N GLY A 66 -6.00 -18.63 -10.56
CA GLY A 66 -6.73 -18.32 -9.34
C GLY A 66 -5.86 -18.35 -8.07
N VAL A 67 -4.54 -18.20 -8.23
CA VAL A 67 -3.57 -18.21 -7.13
C VAL A 67 -3.20 -16.78 -6.76
N TYR A 68 -3.07 -16.51 -5.46
CA TYR A 68 -2.68 -15.21 -4.92
C TYR A 68 -1.22 -15.24 -4.44
N PRO A 69 -0.23 -15.04 -5.32
CA PRO A 69 1.18 -15.11 -4.95
C PRO A 69 1.55 -13.94 -4.03
N THR A 70 2.50 -14.18 -3.11
CA THR A 70 3.12 -13.09 -2.38
C THR A 70 4.16 -12.36 -3.25
N ILE A 71 4.50 -11.14 -2.87
CA ILE A 71 5.58 -10.37 -3.52
C ILE A 71 6.91 -11.16 -3.52
N ARG A 72 7.17 -11.95 -2.47
CA ARG A 72 8.37 -12.80 -2.38
C ARG A 72 8.29 -13.99 -3.34
N ASP A 73 7.12 -14.61 -3.47
CA ASP A 73 6.94 -15.73 -4.40
C ASP A 73 7.18 -15.29 -5.85
N LEU A 74 6.68 -14.10 -6.23
CA LEU A 74 6.96 -13.53 -7.54
C LEU A 74 8.45 -13.27 -7.77
N TYR A 75 9.15 -12.77 -6.75
CA TYR A 75 10.60 -12.57 -6.81
C TYR A 75 11.34 -13.89 -7.07
N TYR A 76 11.01 -14.97 -6.35
CA TYR A 76 11.65 -16.27 -6.57
C TYR A 76 11.26 -16.90 -7.92
N ASN A 77 9.98 -16.83 -8.29
CA ASN A 77 9.48 -17.42 -9.54
C ASN A 77 10.03 -16.76 -10.79
N GLY A 78 10.29 -15.45 -10.76
CA GLY A 78 10.91 -14.78 -11.90
C GLY A 78 12.43 -14.70 -11.83
N LYS A 79 13.07 -15.15 -10.74
CA LYS A 79 14.53 -15.23 -10.65
C LYS A 79 15.05 -16.37 -11.53
N HIS A 80 15.31 -16.03 -12.79
CA HIS A 80 15.99 -16.92 -13.72
C HIS A 80 17.44 -16.43 -13.90
N THR A 81 18.38 -17.38 -13.86
CA THR A 81 19.78 -17.14 -14.24
C THR A 81 19.93 -17.48 -15.72
N MET A 82 20.24 -16.46 -16.52
CA MET A 82 20.56 -16.63 -17.93
C MET A 82 22.08 -16.86 -18.06
N GLU A 83 22.46 -17.96 -18.70
CA GLU A 83 23.86 -18.24 -19.02
C GLU A 83 24.11 -17.93 -20.49
N PHE A 84 24.88 -16.89 -20.77
CA PHE A 84 25.33 -16.57 -22.12
C PHE A 84 26.75 -17.08 -22.33
N LYS A 85 26.94 -17.88 -23.38
CA LYS A 85 28.27 -18.20 -23.90
C LYS A 85 28.61 -17.16 -24.95
N ALA A 86 29.52 -16.25 -24.63
CA ALA A 86 30.09 -15.37 -25.64
C ALA A 86 31.16 -16.15 -26.42
N ASP A 87 30.81 -16.64 -27.62
CA ASP A 87 31.70 -17.42 -28.50
C ASP A 87 33.04 -16.72 -28.80
N ALA A 88 33.09 -15.38 -28.67
CA ALA A 88 34.29 -14.59 -28.91
C ALA A 88 35.31 -14.57 -27.75
N ILE A 89 34.93 -14.94 -26.51
CA ILE A 89 35.81 -14.77 -25.32
C ILE A 89 35.90 -16.04 -24.45
N ASN A 90 35.22 -17.13 -24.82
CA ASN A 90 35.17 -18.37 -24.02
C ASN A 90 34.82 -18.11 -22.53
N LYS A 91 34.02 -17.05 -22.29
CA LYS A 91 33.60 -16.59 -20.97
C LYS A 91 32.10 -16.81 -20.85
N VAL A 92 31.71 -17.59 -19.84
CA VAL A 92 30.31 -17.78 -19.46
C VAL A 92 29.89 -16.56 -18.65
N ILE A 93 29.00 -15.74 -19.20
CA ILE A 93 28.40 -14.62 -18.49
C ILE A 93 27.09 -15.14 -17.89
N ARG A 94 27.02 -15.12 -16.56
CA ARG A 94 25.78 -15.43 -15.82
C ARG A 94 25.13 -14.12 -15.43
N GLU A 95 23.92 -13.91 -15.89
CA GLU A 95 23.14 -12.73 -15.53
C GLU A 95 21.79 -13.17 -14.96
N ASN A 96 21.47 -12.67 -13.77
CA ASN A 96 20.15 -12.91 -13.19
C ASN A 96 19.14 -11.92 -13.77
N THR A 97 17.90 -12.37 -13.81
CA THR A 97 16.76 -11.52 -14.19
C THR A 97 16.62 -10.35 -13.23
N TRP A 98 16.85 -10.57 -11.94
CA TRP A 98 17.01 -9.53 -10.91
C TRP A 98 17.87 -10.09 -9.78
N ASP A 99 18.63 -9.20 -9.15
CA ASP A 99 19.56 -9.59 -8.08
C ASP A 99 18.98 -9.30 -6.68
N GLU A 100 18.14 -8.27 -6.57
CA GLU A 100 17.53 -7.83 -5.31
C GLU A 100 16.00 -7.76 -5.40
N GLN A 101 15.33 -7.96 -4.27
CA GLN A 101 13.87 -7.79 -4.17
C GLN A 101 13.43 -6.33 -4.41
N SER A 102 14.32 -5.37 -4.14
CA SER A 102 14.10 -3.94 -4.43
C SER A 102 13.81 -3.71 -5.93
N GLU A 103 14.51 -4.43 -6.80
CA GLU A 103 14.37 -4.35 -8.26
C GLU A 103 13.03 -4.94 -8.73
N SER A 104 12.67 -6.13 -8.24
CA SER A 104 11.36 -6.72 -8.57
C SER A 104 10.19 -5.88 -8.07
N ASN A 105 10.32 -5.28 -6.88
CA ASN A 105 9.31 -4.38 -6.33
C ASN A 105 9.14 -3.13 -7.19
N ALA A 106 10.23 -2.53 -7.66
CA ALA A 106 10.17 -1.37 -8.54
C ALA A 106 9.42 -1.70 -9.84
N VAL A 107 9.65 -2.88 -10.42
CA VAL A 107 8.94 -3.34 -11.62
C VAL A 107 7.45 -3.54 -11.36
N ILE A 108 7.06 -4.10 -10.21
CA ILE A 108 5.63 -4.24 -9.83
C ILE A 108 4.98 -2.86 -9.74
N GLU A 109 5.63 -1.90 -9.09
CA GLU A 109 5.10 -0.54 -8.97
C GLU A 109 5.00 0.18 -10.33
N ASP A 110 5.91 -0.11 -11.27
CA ASP A 110 5.80 0.42 -12.64
C ASP A 110 4.60 -0.18 -13.37
N ILE A 111 4.28 -1.45 -13.13
CA ILE A 111 3.09 -2.11 -13.67
C ILE A 111 1.83 -1.50 -13.07
N GLU A 112 1.79 -1.25 -11.75
CA GLU A 112 0.66 -0.58 -11.08
C GLU A 112 0.36 0.77 -11.72
N VAL A 113 1.41 1.57 -12.00
CA VAL A 113 1.25 2.87 -12.63
C VAL A 113 0.87 2.77 -14.12
N ALA A 114 1.37 1.76 -14.82
CA ALA A 114 1.02 1.53 -16.21
C ALA A 114 -0.44 1.06 -16.40
N THR A 115 -0.95 0.22 -15.49
CA THR A 115 -2.31 -0.34 -15.55
C THR A 115 -3.34 0.52 -14.82
N GLY A 116 -2.91 1.35 -13.86
CA GLY A 116 -3.80 2.07 -12.95
C GLY A 116 -4.49 1.15 -11.93
N MET A 117 -4.02 -0.10 -11.78
CA MET A 117 -4.54 -1.08 -10.83
C MET A 117 -3.55 -1.28 -9.69
N LEU A 118 -4.07 -1.48 -8.48
CA LEU A 118 -3.25 -1.79 -7.32
C LEU A 118 -2.74 -3.23 -7.39
N ARG A 119 -1.57 -3.55 -6.83
CA ARG A 119 -1.11 -4.95 -6.72
C ARG A 119 -2.11 -5.84 -6.00
N GLU A 120 -2.79 -5.30 -5.00
CA GLU A 120 -3.82 -6.01 -4.25
C GLU A 120 -5.03 -6.36 -5.16
N GLU A 121 -5.41 -5.45 -6.09
CA GLU A 121 -6.45 -5.69 -7.11
C GLU A 121 -5.97 -6.68 -8.19
N MET A 122 -4.65 -6.76 -8.44
CA MET A 122 -4.04 -7.74 -9.33
C MET A 122 -3.84 -9.13 -8.69
N GLY A 123 -4.33 -9.33 -7.46
CA GLY A 123 -4.26 -10.61 -6.75
C GLY A 123 -2.92 -10.86 -6.05
N LEU A 124 -2.08 -9.84 -5.86
CA LEU A 124 -0.83 -9.95 -5.12
C LEU A 124 -1.09 -9.79 -3.63
N SER A 125 -0.66 -10.79 -2.86
CA SER A 125 -0.78 -10.76 -1.40
C SER A 125 0.41 -10.02 -0.78
N ALA A 126 0.11 -9.11 0.14
CA ALA A 126 1.09 -8.35 0.92
C ALA A 126 0.86 -8.57 2.42
N ASP A 127 1.94 -8.51 3.19
CA ASP A 127 1.87 -8.61 4.65
C ASP A 127 1.17 -7.38 5.26
N VAL A 128 -0.02 -7.60 5.82
CA VAL A 128 -0.80 -6.56 6.51
C VAL A 128 -0.55 -6.62 8.00
N LYS A 129 -0.34 -5.44 8.60
CA LYS A 129 -0.13 -5.28 10.05
C LYS A 129 -1.32 -4.63 10.76
N GLY A 130 -2.27 -4.13 9.98
CA GLY A 130 -3.46 -3.44 10.44
C GLY A 130 -4.32 -4.28 11.37
N LYS A 131 -4.67 -3.70 12.52
CA LYS A 131 -5.63 -4.25 13.48
C LYS A 131 -6.74 -3.25 13.73
N VAL A 132 -7.96 -3.77 13.93
CA VAL A 132 -9.17 -2.99 14.16
C VAL A 132 -9.95 -3.57 15.35
N VAL A 133 -10.44 -2.71 16.23
CA VAL A 133 -11.37 -3.07 17.31
C VAL A 133 -12.42 -1.97 17.45
N GLY A 134 -13.67 -2.35 17.66
CA GLY A 134 -14.74 -1.42 18.01
C GLY A 134 -16.09 -1.88 17.50
N PRO A 135 -17.11 -1.00 17.55
CA PRO A 135 -18.49 -1.30 17.15
C PRO A 135 -18.65 -1.37 15.63
N ILE A 136 -18.06 -2.41 15.03
CA ILE A 136 -18.15 -2.71 13.60
C ILE A 136 -18.42 -4.20 13.38
N ILE A 137 -19.37 -4.49 12.50
CA ILE A 137 -19.67 -5.84 12.02
C ILE A 137 -19.26 -5.90 10.56
N VAL A 138 -18.36 -6.83 10.25
CA VAL A 138 -17.80 -7.01 8.91
C VAL A 138 -18.12 -8.40 8.42
N ARG A 139 -18.34 -8.56 7.12
CA ARG A 139 -18.56 -9.85 6.48
C ARG A 139 -17.38 -10.12 5.54
N SER A 140 -16.73 -11.25 5.74
CA SER A 140 -15.65 -11.71 4.86
C SER A 140 -15.96 -13.12 4.37
N LYS A 141 -16.00 -13.31 3.05
CA LYS A 141 -16.28 -14.60 2.40
C LYS A 141 -17.54 -15.31 2.95
N GLY A 142 -18.57 -14.52 3.27
CA GLY A 142 -19.85 -15.01 3.81
C GLY A 142 -19.90 -15.19 5.33
N PHE A 143 -18.79 -15.03 6.06
CA PHE A 143 -18.77 -15.08 7.52
C PHE A 143 -18.87 -13.67 8.11
N GLU A 144 -19.83 -13.47 8.99
CA GLU A 144 -19.95 -12.23 9.78
C GLU A 144 -19.05 -12.30 11.00
N ILE A 145 -18.22 -11.28 11.15
CA ILE A 145 -17.27 -11.12 12.23
C ILE A 145 -17.63 -9.82 12.96
N ASP A 146 -17.99 -9.98 14.23
CA ASP A 146 -18.30 -8.88 15.13
C ASP A 146 -17.02 -8.47 15.88
N ALA A 147 -16.48 -7.29 15.54
CA ALA A 147 -15.22 -6.82 16.11
C ALA A 147 -15.35 -6.39 17.58
N THR A 148 -16.57 -6.34 18.15
CA THR A 148 -16.79 -6.06 19.57
C THR A 148 -16.57 -7.29 20.46
N LYS A 149 -16.71 -8.49 19.90
CA LYS A 149 -16.70 -9.77 20.64
C LYS A 149 -15.36 -10.49 20.60
N LEU A 150 -14.32 -9.81 20.12
CA LEU A 150 -12.97 -10.38 19.99
C LEU A 150 -12.18 -10.39 21.31
N GLY A 151 -12.76 -9.89 22.41
CA GLY A 151 -12.13 -9.86 23.73
C GLY A 151 -10.84 -9.03 23.70
N ASP A 152 -9.73 -9.61 24.16
CA ASP A 152 -8.41 -8.98 24.11
C ASP A 152 -7.80 -8.96 22.69
N THR A 153 -8.37 -9.72 21.75
CA THR A 153 -7.87 -9.80 20.38
C THR A 153 -8.48 -8.70 19.49
N ALA A 154 -7.85 -8.47 18.34
CA ALA A 154 -8.27 -7.48 17.38
C ALA A 154 -8.49 -8.12 16.01
N LEU A 155 -9.42 -7.57 15.25
CA LEU A 155 -9.64 -7.99 13.87
C LEU A 155 -8.43 -7.58 13.04
N SER A 156 -7.77 -8.56 12.42
CA SER A 156 -6.67 -8.27 11.47
C SER A 156 -7.26 -7.95 10.10
N LEU A 157 -6.75 -6.89 9.46
CA LEU A 157 -7.22 -6.50 8.13
C LEU A 157 -6.70 -7.47 7.05
N PRO A 158 -7.53 -7.82 6.05
CA PRO A 158 -7.05 -8.56 4.88
C PRO A 158 -6.16 -7.68 3.98
N PRO A 159 -5.31 -8.28 3.12
CA PRO A 159 -4.52 -7.57 2.10
C PRO A 159 -5.35 -6.63 1.24
N ASN A 160 -6.54 -7.07 0.82
CA ASN A 160 -7.50 -6.25 0.14
C ASN A 160 -8.67 -5.88 1.07
N PRO A 161 -8.69 -4.66 1.64
CA PRO A 161 -9.77 -4.22 2.51
C PRO A 161 -11.09 -3.95 1.76
N ASP A 162 -11.11 -3.93 0.43
CA ASP A 162 -12.34 -3.77 -0.34
C ASP A 162 -13.22 -5.04 -0.29
N ASP A 163 -12.61 -6.22 -0.20
CA ASP A 163 -13.31 -7.51 -0.11
C ASP A 163 -14.03 -7.71 1.25
N LEU A 164 -13.84 -6.76 2.16
CA LEU A 164 -14.45 -6.75 3.48
C LEU A 164 -15.76 -5.97 3.42
N ASP A 165 -16.90 -6.65 3.45
CA ASP A 165 -18.20 -5.99 3.44
C ASP A 165 -18.52 -5.46 4.83
N ILE A 166 -18.67 -4.15 4.97
CA ILE A 166 -19.00 -3.54 6.25
C ILE A 166 -20.54 -3.54 6.40
N VAL A 167 -21.05 -4.48 7.19
CA VAL A 167 -22.49 -4.69 7.39
C VAL A 167 -23.08 -3.60 8.28
N LYS A 168 -22.36 -3.26 9.36
CA LYS A 168 -22.83 -2.29 10.35
C LYS A 168 -21.66 -1.56 10.99
N VAL A 169 -21.76 -0.23 11.10
CA VAL A 169 -20.82 0.61 11.87
C VAL A 169 -21.63 1.50 12.80
N GLU A 170 -21.38 1.42 14.10
CA GLU A 170 -22.02 2.27 15.12
C GLU A 170 -21.01 3.19 15.83
N ALA A 171 -19.81 3.34 15.26
CA ALA A 171 -18.80 4.23 15.80
C ALA A 171 -19.13 5.70 15.46
N ASN A 172 -18.84 6.62 16.38
CA ASN A 172 -18.94 8.07 16.18
C ASN A 172 -17.71 8.62 15.44
N TYR A 173 -16.55 8.02 15.65
CA TYR A 173 -15.28 8.40 15.04
C TYR A 173 -14.28 7.25 15.01
N VAL A 174 -13.23 7.41 14.22
CA VAL A 174 -12.10 6.49 14.11
C VAL A 174 -10.89 7.08 14.82
N LEU A 175 -10.27 6.32 15.71
CA LEU A 175 -9.02 6.67 16.38
C LEU A 175 -7.90 5.74 15.91
N VAL A 176 -6.98 6.31 15.14
CA VAL A 176 -5.77 5.63 14.67
C VAL A 176 -4.65 5.84 15.68
N VAL A 177 -4.12 4.74 16.21
CA VAL A 177 -3.03 4.72 17.20
C VAL A 177 -1.79 4.09 16.60
N GLU A 178 -0.67 4.82 16.64
CA GLU A 178 0.60 4.33 16.09
C GLU A 178 1.13 3.08 16.79
N LYS A 179 1.30 3.14 18.12
CA LYS A 179 1.94 2.08 18.92
C LYS A 179 0.98 0.96 19.29
N ASP A 180 1.32 -0.28 18.94
CA ASP A 180 0.54 -1.48 19.31
C ASP A 180 0.36 -1.56 20.84
N ALA A 181 1.38 -1.20 21.64
CA ALA A 181 1.27 -1.22 23.10
C ALA A 181 0.17 -0.30 23.66
N ILE A 182 0.03 0.91 23.11
CA ILE A 182 -1.02 1.86 23.52
C ILE A 182 -2.38 1.34 23.03
N PHE A 183 -2.44 0.82 21.81
CA PHE A 183 -3.65 0.21 21.26
C PHE A 183 -4.16 -0.95 22.11
N GLN A 184 -3.29 -1.89 22.51
CA GLN A 184 -3.65 -3.03 23.37
C GLN A 184 -4.15 -2.56 24.74
N ARG A 185 -3.55 -1.50 25.29
CA ARG A 185 -3.99 -0.91 26.56
C ARG A 185 -5.39 -0.30 26.44
N LEU A 186 -5.64 0.51 25.41
CA LEU A 186 -6.96 1.11 25.15
C LEU A 186 -8.03 0.05 24.88
N ASN A 187 -7.66 -1.04 24.21
CA ASN A 187 -8.56 -2.18 24.00
C ASN A 187 -8.97 -2.80 25.34
N ARG A 188 -8.00 -3.13 26.21
CA ARG A 188 -8.24 -3.74 27.52
C ARG A 188 -9.06 -2.85 28.45
N GLU A 189 -8.88 -1.53 28.38
CA GLU A 189 -9.65 -0.55 29.15
C GLU A 189 -11.08 -0.32 28.60
N GLY A 190 -11.40 -0.91 27.44
CA GLY A 190 -12.71 -0.80 26.79
C GLY A 190 -13.01 0.62 26.29
N PHE A 191 -11.99 1.40 25.92
CA PHE A 191 -12.15 2.80 25.50
C PHE A 191 -13.08 2.93 24.29
N TRP A 192 -12.99 2.01 23.34
CA TRP A 192 -13.86 1.94 22.17
C TRP A 192 -15.35 1.80 22.52
N ASN A 193 -15.68 1.11 23.61
CA ASN A 193 -17.06 0.93 24.06
C ASN A 193 -17.58 2.15 24.84
N LYS A 194 -16.72 2.81 25.62
CA LYS A 194 -17.09 3.99 26.42
C LYS A 194 -17.40 5.22 25.56
N GLU A 195 -16.54 5.49 24.59
CA GLU A 195 -16.68 6.65 23.69
C GLU A 195 -17.44 6.33 22.39
N GLY A 196 -17.73 5.04 22.15
CA GLY A 196 -18.32 4.58 20.90
C GLY A 196 -17.43 4.89 19.70
N CYS A 197 -16.14 4.53 19.77
CA CYS A 197 -15.17 4.81 18.70
C CYS A 197 -14.55 3.54 18.13
N LEU A 198 -14.05 3.63 16.91
CA LEU A 198 -13.31 2.55 16.25
C LEU A 198 -11.81 2.75 16.44
N LEU A 199 -11.14 1.82 17.11
CA LEU A 199 -9.70 1.82 17.29
C LEU A 199 -9.03 1.09 16.14
N ILE A 200 -8.02 1.72 15.53
CA ILE A 200 -7.22 1.14 14.46
C ILE A 200 -5.73 1.33 14.79
N THR A 201 -4.90 0.32 14.52
CA THR A 201 -3.43 0.47 14.58
C THR A 201 -2.76 -0.16 13.38
N ALA A 202 -1.69 0.48 12.89
CA ALA A 202 -0.81 -0.07 11.86
C ALA A 202 0.55 -0.54 12.40
N LYS A 203 0.76 -0.47 13.72
CA LYS A 203 2.04 -0.78 14.39
C LYS A 203 3.22 0.01 13.81
N GLY A 204 3.13 1.34 13.85
CA GLY A 204 4.12 2.26 13.27
C GLY A 204 3.72 2.76 11.89
N MET A 205 4.64 2.69 10.91
CA MET A 205 4.41 3.16 9.54
C MET A 205 3.21 2.44 8.91
N PRO A 206 2.20 3.18 8.42
CA PRO A 206 0.97 2.58 7.96
C PRO A 206 1.13 1.87 6.62
N ASP A 207 0.65 0.62 6.58
CA ASP A 207 0.56 -0.19 5.37
C ASP A 207 -0.58 0.28 4.46
N ARG A 208 -0.55 -0.14 3.19
CA ARG A 208 -1.57 0.23 2.20
C ARG A 208 -2.96 -0.18 2.64
N ALA A 209 -3.15 -1.42 3.12
CA ALA A 209 -4.46 -1.94 3.50
C ALA A 209 -5.07 -1.12 4.66
N THR A 210 -4.29 -0.82 5.70
CA THR A 210 -4.77 0.03 6.79
C THR A 210 -5.16 1.43 6.31
N ARG A 211 -4.38 2.04 5.42
CA ARG A 211 -4.68 3.38 4.87
C ARG A 211 -5.96 3.39 4.03
N ARG A 212 -6.15 2.38 3.17
CA ARG A 212 -7.37 2.21 2.38
C ARG A 212 -8.58 2.01 3.29
N PHE A 213 -8.47 1.16 4.31
CA PHE A 213 -9.56 0.92 5.24
C PHE A 213 -9.95 2.18 6.02
N VAL A 214 -8.98 2.94 6.52
CA VAL A 214 -9.22 4.24 7.17
C VAL A 214 -9.92 5.22 6.23
N ARG A 215 -9.45 5.34 4.99
CA ARG A 215 -10.07 6.21 3.98
C ARG A 215 -11.51 5.80 3.68
N ARG A 216 -11.74 4.50 3.49
CA ARG A 216 -13.06 3.92 3.22
C ARG A 216 -14.07 4.28 4.32
N LEU A 217 -13.66 4.18 5.59
CA LEU A 217 -14.49 4.61 6.73
C LEU A 217 -14.82 6.11 6.71
N ASN A 218 -13.93 6.96 6.19
CA ASN A 218 -14.19 8.39 6.07
C ASN A 218 -15.10 8.74 4.89
N GLU A 219 -14.88 8.12 3.73
CA GLU A 219 -15.61 8.44 2.50
C GLU A 219 -16.98 7.77 2.42
N GLU A 220 -17.08 6.48 2.76
CA GLU A 220 -18.35 5.73 2.68
C GLU A 220 -19.24 5.96 3.89
N TYR A 221 -18.66 6.06 5.09
CA TYR A 221 -19.41 6.16 6.36
C TYR A 221 -19.35 7.55 6.99
N GLY A 222 -18.61 8.50 6.40
CA GLY A 222 -18.53 9.88 6.90
C GLY A 222 -17.82 10.02 8.25
N LEU A 223 -17.12 8.98 8.72
CA LEU A 223 -16.56 8.96 10.07
C LEU A 223 -15.35 9.90 10.18
N PRO A 224 -15.32 10.81 11.17
CA PRO A 224 -14.13 11.61 11.47
C PRO A 224 -12.96 10.71 11.86
N ILE A 225 -11.79 10.96 11.28
CA ILE A 225 -10.55 10.25 11.63
C ILE A 225 -9.67 11.13 12.50
N TYR A 226 -9.28 10.59 13.64
CA TYR A 226 -8.31 11.15 14.55
C TYR A 226 -7.06 10.28 14.59
N VAL A 227 -5.89 10.89 14.48
CA VAL A 227 -4.60 10.19 14.51
C VAL A 227 -3.83 10.61 15.75
N LEU A 228 -3.44 9.61 16.55
CA LEU A 228 -2.65 9.72 17.77
C LEU A 228 -1.28 9.07 17.52
N THR A 229 -0.23 9.89 17.52
CA THR A 229 1.17 9.46 17.38
C THR A 229 2.02 10.00 18.52
N ASP A 230 3.28 9.56 18.57
CA ASP A 230 4.26 10.22 19.42
C ASP A 230 4.49 11.68 18.98
N GLY A 231 4.89 12.53 19.93
CA GLY A 231 5.19 13.94 19.71
C GLY A 231 6.57 14.19 19.14
N ASP A 232 7.00 13.40 18.16
CA ASP A 232 8.30 13.48 17.50
C ASP A 232 8.15 13.66 15.96
N PRO A 233 9.23 14.05 15.23
CA PRO A 233 9.15 14.24 13.78
C PRO A 233 8.68 13.00 13.01
N TYR A 234 8.86 11.80 13.55
CA TYR A 234 8.44 10.56 12.91
C TYR A 234 6.93 10.35 13.05
N GLY A 235 6.35 10.67 14.21
CA GLY A 235 4.90 10.71 14.41
C GLY A 235 4.21 11.71 13.47
N TRP A 236 4.78 12.90 13.30
CA TRP A 236 4.31 13.86 12.30
C TRP A 236 4.40 13.32 10.87
N TYR A 237 5.45 12.57 10.55
CA TYR A 237 5.58 11.92 9.24
C TYR A 237 4.49 10.87 9.03
N ILE A 238 4.20 10.02 10.02
CA ILE A 238 3.09 9.05 9.97
C ILE A 238 1.75 9.75 9.75
N TYR A 239 1.48 10.83 10.49
CA TYR A 239 0.28 11.65 10.28
C TYR A 239 0.21 12.20 8.85
N SER A 240 1.33 12.72 8.33
CA SER A 240 1.41 13.22 6.95
C SER A 240 1.08 12.13 5.92
N VAL A 241 1.51 10.89 6.17
CA VAL A 241 1.21 9.76 5.29
C VAL A 241 -0.28 9.46 5.28
N TYR A 242 -0.95 9.44 6.44
CA TYR A 242 -2.41 9.28 6.47
C TYR A 242 -3.14 10.42 5.78
N LYS A 243 -2.70 11.67 5.98
CA LYS A 243 -3.40 12.85 5.46
C LYS A 243 -3.20 13.09 3.97
N SER A 244 -1.95 13.02 3.53
CA SER A 244 -1.46 13.65 2.30
C SER A 244 -0.92 12.68 1.26
N GLY A 245 -0.70 11.42 1.63
CA GLY A 245 0.01 10.47 0.76
C GLY A 245 1.46 10.25 1.19
N SER A 246 2.12 9.27 0.58
CA SER A 246 3.58 9.12 0.66
C SER A 246 4.17 9.51 -0.69
N ILE A 247 5.35 10.15 -0.68
CA ILE A 247 6.05 10.52 -1.93
C ILE A 247 6.28 9.30 -2.83
N LYS A 248 6.61 8.13 -2.25
CA LYS A 248 6.82 6.89 -3.01
C LYS A 248 5.55 6.34 -3.65
N LEU A 249 4.39 6.69 -3.10
CA LEU A 249 3.06 6.22 -3.53
C LEU A 249 2.20 7.39 -4.01
N SER A 250 2.83 8.43 -4.58
CA SER A 250 2.13 9.65 -5.02
C SER A 250 1.13 9.39 -6.15
N TYR A 251 1.35 8.35 -6.95
CA TYR A 251 0.41 7.87 -7.96
C TYR A 251 -0.86 7.23 -7.37
N GLU A 252 -0.87 6.95 -6.07
CA GLU A 252 -1.96 6.29 -5.33
C GLU A 252 -2.48 7.10 -4.15
N SER A 253 -1.99 8.32 -3.94
CA SER A 253 -2.51 9.17 -2.88
C SER A 253 -4.02 9.38 -3.02
N ASP A 254 -4.53 9.41 -4.24
CA ASP A 254 -5.97 9.49 -4.53
C ASP A 254 -6.74 8.25 -4.06
N ARG A 255 -6.07 7.12 -3.81
CA ARG A 255 -6.68 5.89 -3.26
C ARG A 255 -6.38 5.67 -1.77
N LEU A 256 -5.31 6.27 -1.24
CA LEU A 256 -4.74 5.96 0.08
C LEU A 256 -4.78 7.12 1.09
N ALA A 257 -4.85 8.36 0.63
CA ALA A 257 -4.77 9.53 1.50
C ALA A 257 -6.17 9.90 2.01
N THR A 258 -6.24 10.33 3.27
CA THR A 258 -7.47 10.87 3.87
C THR A 258 -7.24 12.30 4.33
N PRO A 259 -7.47 13.31 3.46
CA PRO A 259 -7.16 14.71 3.75
C PRO A 259 -7.86 15.29 4.99
N ASN A 260 -8.99 14.71 5.39
CA ASN A 260 -9.80 15.13 6.53
C ASN A 260 -9.30 14.57 7.87
N ALA A 261 -8.24 13.76 7.88
CA ALA A 261 -7.64 13.23 9.10
C ALA A 261 -7.12 14.37 10.00
N LYS A 262 -7.51 14.33 11.27
CA LYS A 262 -7.13 15.32 12.28
C LYS A 262 -6.06 14.74 13.20
N PHE A 263 -5.00 15.51 13.40
CA PHE A 263 -3.98 15.17 14.40
C PHE A 263 -4.48 15.60 15.78
N ILE A 264 -4.54 14.67 16.73
CA ILE A 264 -5.00 14.98 18.09
C ILE A 264 -3.88 15.02 19.13
N GLY A 265 -2.67 14.61 18.76
CA GLY A 265 -1.50 14.67 19.63
C GLY A 265 -0.62 13.42 19.53
N VAL A 266 0.48 13.37 20.28
CA VAL A 266 0.90 14.34 21.32
C VAL A 266 1.51 15.61 20.69
N THR A 267 0.95 16.78 20.94
CA THR A 267 1.52 18.05 20.44
C THR A 267 2.58 18.62 21.40
N ALA A 268 3.46 19.48 20.89
CA ALA A 268 4.46 20.17 21.73
C ALA A 268 3.81 21.03 22.84
N THR A 269 2.59 21.52 22.60
CA THR A 269 1.80 22.25 23.60
C THR A 269 1.29 21.31 24.68
N ASP A 270 0.81 20.11 24.31
CA ASP A 270 0.32 19.12 25.27
C ASP A 270 1.40 18.72 26.28
N ILE A 271 2.65 18.59 25.81
CA ILE A 271 3.81 18.28 26.69
C ILE A 271 4.03 19.38 27.74
N ARG A 272 3.71 20.64 27.42
CA ARG A 272 3.82 21.77 28.35
C ARG A 272 2.61 21.87 29.29
N SER A 273 1.42 21.57 28.79
CA SER A 273 0.15 21.74 29.52
C SER A 273 -0.19 20.57 30.45
N TYR A 274 0.24 19.35 30.13
CA TYR A 274 -0.06 18.12 30.89
C TYR A 274 1.17 17.57 31.63
N LYS A 275 2.05 18.47 32.06
CA LYS A 275 3.29 18.12 32.77
C LYS A 275 3.04 17.84 34.25
#